data_AF-A0A937KQJ8-F1
#
_entry.id   AF-A0A937KQJ8-F1
#
_cell.length_a   1.000
_cell.length_b   1.000
_cell.length_c   1.000
_cell.angle_alpha   90.00
_cell.angle_beta   90.00
_cell.angle_gamma   90.00
#
_symmetry.space_group_name_H-M   'P 1'
#
loop_
_entity.id
_entity.type
_entity.pdbx_description
1 polymer ?
#
loop_
_entity_poly.entity_id
_entity_poly.type
_entity_poly.pdbx_seq_one_letter_code
_entity_poly.pdbx_strand_id
1 'polypeptide(L)'
;TPSEALYLKKKLLVIPMKNQYEQQCNAMALKEIGVPVIYDFNIKSIKKLKDWISSKKIVGVDFSESPNKVINQLFIDYIKMKSKEKILCNYN
;
A
#
# COMPACT_ATOMS: atom_id res chain seq x y z
N THR A 1 12.50 3.27 -2.38
CA THR A 1 11.58 2.57 -1.43
C THR A 1 10.44 1.87 -2.20
N PRO A 2 9.60 0.98 -1.61
CA PRO A 2 8.58 0.22 -2.35
C PRO A 2 7.58 1.09 -3.13
N SER A 3 7.05 2.13 -2.49
CA SER A 3 6.10 3.06 -3.12
C SER A 3 6.74 3.81 -4.29
N GLU A 4 7.99 4.25 -4.15
CA GLU A 4 8.75 4.90 -5.21
C GLU A 4 8.98 3.95 -6.41
N ALA A 5 9.29 2.68 -6.15
CA ALA A 5 9.44 1.68 -7.21
C ALA A 5 8.13 1.46 -7.98
N LEU A 6 6.99 1.38 -7.29
CA LEU A 6 5.67 1.28 -7.92
C LEU A 6 5.34 2.53 -8.74
N TYR A 7 5.56 3.72 -8.17
CA TYR A 7 5.32 4.99 -8.85
C TYR A 7 6.12 5.13 -10.14
N LEU A 8 7.39 4.73 -10.12
CA LEU A 8 8.29 4.75 -11.27
C LEU A 8 8.10 3.55 -12.21
N LYS A 9 7.05 2.73 -12.02
CA LYS A 9 6.75 1.54 -12.82
C LYS A 9 7.94 0.58 -12.91
N LYS A 10 8.71 0.47 -11.83
CA LYS A 10 9.83 -0.46 -11.73
C LYS A 10 9.32 -1.85 -11.34
N LYS A 11 10.01 -2.87 -11.84
CA LYS A 11 9.78 -4.26 -11.42
C LYS A 11 10.17 -4.40 -9.95
N LEU A 12 9.26 -4.95 -9.14
CA LEU A 12 9.39 -5.03 -7.68
C LEU A 12 9.17 -6.46 -7.18
N LEU A 13 9.99 -6.86 -6.20
CA LEU A 13 9.81 -8.04 -5.35
C LEU A 13 10.19 -7.63 -3.92
N VAL A 14 9.48 -8.15 -2.93
CA VAL A 14 9.63 -7.72 -1.52
C VAL A 14 10.03 -8.89 -0.64
N ILE A 15 10.99 -8.64 0.24
CA ILE A 15 11.39 -9.54 1.33
C ILE A 15 11.30 -8.73 2.62
N PRO A 16 10.27 -8.92 3.47
CA PRO A 16 10.15 -8.16 4.70
C PRO A 16 11.16 -8.65 5.76
N MET A 17 11.66 -7.74 6.58
CA MET A 17 12.51 -8.09 7.71
C MET A 17 11.71 -8.81 8.81
N LYS A 18 12.37 -9.73 9.52
CA LYS A 18 11.80 -10.41 10.69
C LYS A 18 11.61 -9.41 11.83
N ASN A 19 10.54 -9.59 12.60
CA ASN A 19 10.20 -8.75 13.77
C ASN A 19 10.00 -7.26 13.45
N GLN A 20 9.67 -6.92 12.20
CA GLN A 20 9.36 -5.55 11.78
C GLN A 20 7.89 -5.47 11.36
N TYR A 21 7.02 -5.08 12.29
CA TYR A 21 5.57 -5.07 12.09
C TYR A 21 5.17 -4.26 10.84
N GLU A 22 5.67 -3.02 10.73
CA GLU A 22 5.34 -2.14 9.60
C GLU A 22 5.76 -2.74 8.25
N GLN A 23 6.91 -3.42 8.18
CA GLN A 23 7.34 -4.08 6.95
C GLN A 23 6.46 -5.28 6.59
N GLN A 24 5.94 -6.00 7.58
CA GLN A 24 4.98 -7.09 7.34
C GLN A 24 3.64 -6.55 6.82
N CYS A 25 3.16 -5.43 7.39
CA CYS A 25 1.98 -4.72 6.87
C CYS A 25 2.18 -4.27 5.42
N ASN A 26 3.31 -3.62 5.13
CA ASN A 26 3.65 -3.20 3.78
C ASN A 26 3.75 -4.39 2.81
N ALA A 27 4.39 -5.48 3.22
CA ALA A 27 4.49 -6.68 2.40
C ALA A 27 3.11 -7.31 2.12
N MET A 28 2.21 -7.35 3.10
CA MET A 28 0.85 -7.85 2.90
C MET A 28 0.07 -6.98 1.90
N ALA A 29 0.09 -5.65 2.07
CA ALA A 29 -0.57 -4.73 1.14
C ALA A 29 0.00 -4.86 -0.29
N LEU A 30 1.33 -4.99 -0.43
CA LEU A 30 2.00 -5.19 -1.71
C LEU A 30 1.61 -6.54 -2.35
N LYS A 31 1.43 -7.59 -1.54
CA LYS A 31 0.95 -8.89 -2.01
C LYS A 31 -0.47 -8.82 -2.57
N GLU A 32 -1.36 -8.06 -1.92
CA GLU A 32 -2.76 -7.88 -2.36
C GLU A 32 -2.86 -7.21 -3.74
N ILE A 33 -1.98 -6.25 -4.02
CA ILE A 33 -1.89 -5.60 -5.33
C ILE A 33 -1.07 -6.41 -6.36
N GLY A 34 -0.63 -7.62 -6.02
CA GLY A 34 -0.01 -8.57 -6.94
C GLY A 34 1.51 -8.51 -7.05
N VAL A 35 2.19 -7.77 -6.15
CA VAL A 35 3.66 -7.80 -6.03
C VAL A 35 4.09 -9.11 -5.38
N PRO A 36 5.09 -9.82 -5.93
CA PRO A 36 5.59 -11.04 -5.31
C PRO A 36 6.32 -10.75 -3.99
N VAL A 37 5.98 -11.53 -2.97
CA VAL A 37 6.57 -11.44 -1.63
C VAL A 37 7.20 -12.78 -1.25
N ILE A 38 8.42 -12.71 -0.69
CA ILE A 38 9.15 -13.85 -0.14
C ILE A 38 9.40 -13.56 1.35
N TYR A 39 8.76 -14.31 2.26
CA TYR A 39 8.90 -14.08 3.70
C TYR A 39 10.17 -14.70 4.30
N ASP A 40 10.68 -15.78 3.71
CA ASP A 40 11.92 -16.42 4.12
C ASP A 40 12.84 -16.61 2.92
N PHE A 41 14.05 -16.08 3.03
CA PHE A 41 15.09 -16.23 2.02
C PHE A 41 15.85 -17.55 2.26
N ASN A 42 15.43 -18.61 1.56
CA ASN A 42 16.01 -19.95 1.64
C ASN A 42 16.08 -20.62 0.26
N ILE A 43 16.62 -21.84 0.19
CA ILE A 43 16.78 -22.58 -1.08
C ILE A 43 15.45 -22.73 -1.85
N LYS A 44 14.32 -22.89 -1.15
CA LYS A 44 12.99 -22.99 -1.77
C LYS A 44 12.56 -21.67 -2.43
N SER A 45 13.03 -20.54 -1.92
CA SER A 45 12.76 -19.20 -2.47
C SER A 45 13.53 -18.90 -3.77
N ILE A 46 14.64 -19.62 -4.03
CA ILE A 46 15.46 -19.41 -5.25
C ILE A 46 14.65 -19.65 -6.52
N LYS A 47 13.75 -20.64 -6.54
CA LYS A 47 12.87 -20.88 -7.70
C LYS A 47 12.02 -19.64 -8.00
N LYS A 48 11.34 -19.10 -6.99
CA LYS A 48 10.51 -17.88 -7.13
C LYS A 48 11.33 -16.67 -7.58
N LEU A 49 12.56 -16.53 -7.09
CA LEU A 49 13.45 -15.46 -7.50
C LEU A 49 13.85 -15.58 -8.98
N LYS A 50 14.22 -16.79 -9.43
CA LYS A 50 14.54 -17.06 -10.85
C LYS A 50 13.34 -16.79 -11.76
N ASP A 51 12.16 -17.26 -11.37
CA ASP A 51 10.92 -17.01 -12.10
C ASP A 51 10.61 -15.51 -12.18
N TRP A 52 10.79 -14.79 -11.05
CA TRP A 52 10.63 -13.34 -11.02
C TRP A 52 11.64 -12.64 -11.93
N ILE A 53 12.94 -12.96 -11.85
CA ILE A 53 13.99 -12.36 -12.70
C ILE A 53 13.66 -12.54 -14.18
N SER A 54 13.23 -13.73 -14.57
CA SER A 54 12.89 -14.06 -15.96
C SER A 54 11.60 -13.39 -16.45
N SER A 55 10.71 -13.04 -15.53
CA SER A 55 9.46 -12.34 -15.84
C SER A 55 9.71 -10.88 -16.23
N LYS A 56 8.92 -10.36 -17.18
CA LYS A 56 8.83 -8.92 -17.48
C LYS A 56 7.65 -8.24 -16.77
N LYS A 57 6.98 -8.95 -15.85
CA LYS A 57 5.80 -8.44 -15.14
C LYS A 57 6.17 -7.24 -14.28
N ILE A 58 5.53 -6.12 -14.57
CA ILE A 58 5.54 -4.91 -13.74
C ILE A 58 4.12 -4.74 -13.19
N VAL A 59 4.00 -4.58 -11.88
CA VAL A 59 2.70 -4.30 -11.26
C VAL A 59 2.42 -2.81 -11.42
N GLY A 60 1.41 -2.49 -12.24
CA GLY A 60 0.92 -1.13 -12.39
C GLY A 60 -0.07 -0.81 -11.27
N VAL A 61 0.14 0.33 -10.61
CA VAL A 61 -0.81 0.90 -9.66
C VAL A 61 -1.24 2.25 -10.21
N ASP A 62 -2.55 2.49 -10.23
CA ASP A 62 -3.10 3.79 -10.60
C ASP A 62 -3.09 4.73 -9.39
N PHE A 63 -2.34 5.81 -9.52
CA PHE A 63 -2.21 6.84 -8.48
C PHE A 63 -2.96 8.14 -8.82
N SER A 64 -3.66 8.21 -9.96
CA SER A 64 -4.32 9.41 -10.50
C SER A 64 -5.21 10.14 -9.47
N GLU A 65 -5.98 9.39 -8.69
CA GLU A 65 -6.94 9.94 -7.73
C GLU A 65 -6.44 9.92 -6.28
N SER A 66 -5.22 9.44 -6.01
CA SER A 66 -4.81 9.09 -4.65
C SER A 66 -4.75 10.29 -3.69
N PRO A 67 -4.16 11.45 -4.05
CA PRO A 67 -4.09 12.58 -3.13
C PRO A 67 -5.45 13.28 -2.98
N ASN A 68 -6.14 13.49 -4.11
CA ASN A 68 -7.41 14.22 -4.14
C ASN A 68 -8.50 13.50 -3.35
N LYS A 69 -8.56 12.17 -3.46
CA LYS A 69 -9.54 11.37 -2.71
C LYS A 69 -9.37 11.50 -1.21
N VAL A 70 -8.13 11.47 -0.72
CA VAL A 70 -7.83 11.63 0.71
C VAL A 70 -8.19 13.04 1.19
N ILE A 71 -7.82 14.06 0.44
CA ILE A 71 -8.14 15.46 0.77
C ILE A 71 -9.66 15.68 0.81
N ASN A 72 -10.39 15.20 -0.20
CA ASN A 72 -11.84 15.34 -0.26
C ASN A 72 -12.53 14.60 0.89
N GLN A 73 -12.06 13.40 1.23
CA GLN A 73 -12.57 12.65 2.37
C GLN A 73 -12.37 13.42 3.69
N LEU A 74 -11.18 14.02 3.87
CA LEU A 74 -10.87 14.84 5.05
C LEU A 74 -11.80 16.06 5.16
N PHE A 75 -12.07 16.76 4.05
CA PHE A 75 -13.04 17.87 4.04
C PHE A 75 -14.46 17.41 4.39
N ILE A 76 -14.91 16.31 3.80
CA ILE A 76 -16.23 15.72 4.09
C ILE A 76 -16.35 15.36 5.58
N ASP A 77 -15.33 14.72 6.14
CA ASP A 77 -15.33 14.29 7.54
C ASP A 77 -15.30 15.48 8.50
N TYR A 78 -14.53 16.52 8.17
CA TYR A 78 -14.51 17.77 8.92
C TYR A 78 -15.87 18.48 8.91
N ILE A 79 -16.50 18.61 7.73
CA ILE A 79 -17.84 19.24 7.61
C ILE A 79 -18.87 18.45 8.42
N LYS A 80 -18.88 17.12 8.30
CA LYS A 80 -19.78 16.25 9.08
C LYS A 80 -19.60 16.42 10.58
N MET A 81 -18.35 16.47 11.05
CA MET A 81 -18.03 16.70 12.46
C MET A 81 -18.61 18.05 12.93
N LYS A 82 -18.37 19.14 12.20
CA LYS A 82 -18.86 20.48 12.55
C LYS A 82 -20.37 20.62 12.53
N SER A 83 -21.04 20.01 11.55
CA SER A 83 -22.50 19.98 11.50
C SER A 83 -23.09 19.25 12.71
N LYS A 84 -22.46 18.15 13.17
CA LYS A 84 -22.91 17.38 14.34
C LYS A 84 -22.74 18.17 15.64
N GLU A 85 -21.62 18.86 15.83
CA GLU A 85 -21.38 19.76 16.97
C GLU A 85 -22.44 20.88 17.04
N LYS A 86 -22.76 21.50 15.90
CA LYS A 86 -23.76 22.58 15.85
C LYS A 86 -25.17 22.09 16.22
N ILE A 87 -25.53 20.86 15.84
CA ILE A 87 -26.79 20.24 16.26
C ILE A 87 -26.80 20.06 17.77
N LEU A 88 -25.76 19.48 18.37
CA LEU A 88 -25.67 19.24 19.81
C LEU A 88 -25.73 20.53 20.65
N CYS A 89 -25.13 21.64 20.17
CA CYS A 89 -25.22 22.94 20.84
C CYS A 89 -26.61 23.58 20.79
N ASN A 90 -27.48 23.18 19.85
CA ASN A 90 -28.84 23.73 19.74
C ASN A 90 -29.88 22.99 20.61
N TYR A 91 -29.48 21.91 21.29
CA TYR A 91 -30.34 21.10 22.17
C TYR A 91 -29.97 21.21 23.67
N ASN A 92 -29.00 22.06 24.03
CA ASN A 92 -28.67 22.47 25.40
C ASN A 92 -28.97 23.96 25.57
#